data_AF-K1Z6L8-F1
#
_entry.id   AF-K1Z6L8-F1
#
_cell.length_a   1.000
_cell.length_b   1.000
_cell.length_c   1.000
_cell.angle_alpha   90.00
_cell.angle_beta   90.00
_cell.angle_gamma   90.00
#
_symmetry.space_group_name_H-M   'P 1'
#
loop_
_entity.id
_entity.type
_entity.pdbx_description
1 polymer ?
#
loop_
_entity_poly.entity_id
_entity_poly.type
_entity_poly.pdbx_seq_one_letter_code
_entity_poly.pdbx_strand_id
1 'polypeptide(L)'
;MVLKAAKRKTKERKKRLARLSHHLSTASARKKIAIVLSLFNEEICTQLKEGALCALRDNGYVANDVAVFEVAGAFEIPFLSQQVARTGLYAGVVALGCVIRGDTPHFEYVCRAVTDGCLRVGLDTGCPVAFGVITVNNLEQARERAQQNDCNKGKEAVLALIDTLSTLETLSWVSDARQENSL
;
A
#
# COMPACT_ATOMS: atom_id res chain seq x y z
N MET A 1 30.29 -0.82 7.53
CA MET A 1 29.79 -1.97 8.34
C MET A 1 28.26 -2.10 8.31
N VAL A 2 27.51 -1.00 8.28
CA VAL A 2 26.02 -0.95 8.30
C VAL A 2 25.35 -1.60 7.06
N LEU A 3 25.88 -1.37 5.85
CA LEU A 3 25.35 -1.94 4.60
C LEU A 3 25.39 -3.47 4.53
N LYS A 4 26.39 -4.11 5.15
CA LYS A 4 26.50 -5.58 5.22
C LYS A 4 25.46 -6.16 6.16
N ALA A 5 25.13 -5.47 7.26
CA ALA A 5 24.11 -5.90 8.22
C ALA A 5 22.68 -5.78 7.65
N ALA A 6 22.38 -4.69 6.93
CA ALA A 6 21.10 -4.51 6.25
C ALA A 6 20.84 -5.62 5.20
N LYS A 7 21.82 -5.88 4.33
CA LYS A 7 21.73 -6.96 3.32
C LYS A 7 21.59 -8.36 3.95
N ARG A 8 22.18 -8.58 5.12
CA ARG A 8 22.09 -9.86 5.86
C ARG A 8 20.70 -10.06 6.47
N LYS A 9 20.11 -9.02 7.08
CA LYS A 9 18.72 -9.03 7.57
C LYS A 9 17.72 -9.27 6.44
N THR A 10 17.90 -8.66 5.26
CA THR A 10 17.04 -8.89 4.09
C THR A 10 17.11 -10.34 3.58
N LYS A 11 18.30 -10.96 3.61
CA LYS A 11 18.52 -12.35 3.15
C LYS A 11 17.92 -13.37 4.14
N GLU A 12 18.04 -13.13 5.44
CA GLU A 12 17.40 -13.95 6.48
C GLU A 12 15.88 -13.83 6.46
N ARG A 13 15.35 -12.62 6.27
CA ARG A 13 13.91 -12.40 6.07
C ARG A 13 13.39 -13.15 4.85
N LYS A 14 14.07 -13.06 3.69
CA LYS A 14 13.72 -13.83 2.48
C LYS A 14 13.74 -15.34 2.71
N LYS A 15 14.73 -15.88 3.43
CA LYS A 15 14.80 -17.32 3.76
C LYS A 15 13.67 -17.75 4.70
N ARG A 16 13.31 -16.92 5.69
CA ARG A 16 12.22 -17.18 6.62
C ARG A 16 10.86 -17.17 5.91
N LEU A 17 10.65 -16.19 5.04
CA LEU A 17 9.46 -16.07 4.18
C LEU A 17 9.35 -17.25 3.20
N ALA A 18 10.45 -17.72 2.61
CA ALA A 18 10.45 -18.88 1.72
C ALA A 18 10.08 -20.20 2.44
N ARG A 19 10.51 -20.36 3.70
CA ARG A 19 10.13 -21.53 4.53
C ARG A 19 8.66 -21.48 4.96
N LEU A 20 8.13 -20.29 5.24
CA LEU A 20 6.71 -20.08 5.56
C LEU A 20 5.83 -20.29 4.31
N SER A 21 6.30 -19.82 3.15
CA SER A 21 5.62 -19.97 1.85
C SER A 21 5.38 -21.43 1.43
N HIS A 22 6.31 -22.34 1.74
CA HIS A 22 6.13 -23.78 1.43
C HIS A 22 5.04 -24.44 2.28
N HIS A 23 4.61 -23.84 3.40
CA HIS A 23 3.57 -24.37 4.28
C HIS A 23 2.22 -23.64 4.16
N LEU A 24 2.20 -22.41 3.65
CA LEU A 24 1.02 -21.58 3.44
C LEU A 24 0.20 -21.93 2.17
N SER A 25 0.35 -23.14 1.62
CA SER A 25 -0.35 -23.59 0.40
C SER A 25 -1.83 -23.96 0.62
N THR A 26 -2.46 -23.50 1.71
CA THR A 26 -3.90 -23.61 1.91
C THR A 26 -4.54 -22.27 1.57
N ALA A 27 -5.39 -22.29 0.55
CA ALA A 27 -6.00 -21.14 -0.09
C ALA A 27 -6.75 -20.22 0.88
N SER A 28 -6.07 -19.20 1.41
CA SER A 28 -6.71 -17.95 1.80
C SER A 28 -7.24 -17.33 0.51
N ALA A 29 -8.57 -17.25 0.36
CA ALA A 29 -9.20 -16.61 -0.79
C ALA A 29 -8.55 -15.25 -1.01
N ARG A 30 -7.80 -15.07 -2.12
CA ARG A 30 -7.09 -13.81 -2.41
C ARG A 30 -8.10 -12.66 -2.34
N LYS A 31 -8.03 -11.89 -1.26
CA LYS A 31 -8.94 -10.78 -1.03
C LYS A 31 -8.58 -9.66 -2.00
N LYS A 32 -9.62 -8.98 -2.51
CA LYS A 32 -9.47 -7.90 -3.49
C LYS A 32 -8.66 -6.74 -2.90
N ILE A 33 -7.96 -6.00 -3.74
CA ILE A 33 -7.26 -4.77 -3.36
C ILE A 33 -8.04 -3.57 -3.89
N ALA A 34 -8.21 -2.56 -3.05
CA ALA A 34 -8.73 -1.28 -3.49
C ALA A 34 -7.60 -0.29 -3.71
N ILE A 35 -7.67 0.48 -4.78
CA ILE A 35 -6.85 1.66 -5.02
C ILE A 35 -7.76 2.87 -4.88
N VAL A 36 -7.40 3.82 -4.01
CA VAL A 36 -8.05 5.12 -3.93
C VAL A 36 -7.11 6.15 -4.55
N LEU A 37 -7.51 6.72 -5.68
CA LEU A 37 -6.68 7.57 -6.52
C LEU A 37 -7.19 9.02 -6.52
N SER A 38 -6.31 9.98 -6.22
CA SER A 38 -6.61 11.38 -6.49
C SER A 38 -6.50 11.73 -7.97
N LEU A 39 -7.45 12.52 -8.47
CA LEU A 39 -7.45 13.07 -9.83
C LEU A 39 -6.65 14.38 -9.96
N PHE A 40 -6.27 15.01 -8.85
CA PHE A 40 -5.39 16.18 -8.88
C PHE A 40 -3.96 15.77 -9.24
N ASN A 41 -3.27 16.55 -10.08
CA ASN A 41 -2.00 16.18 -10.73
C ASN A 41 -2.12 14.87 -11.56
N GLU A 42 -3.15 14.80 -12.41
CA GLU A 42 -3.58 13.60 -13.15
C GLU A 42 -2.45 12.84 -13.86
N GLU A 43 -1.54 13.53 -14.55
CA GLU A 43 -0.41 12.90 -15.26
C GLU A 43 0.43 12.04 -14.30
N ILE A 44 0.79 12.60 -13.16
CA ILE A 44 1.61 11.95 -12.13
C ILE A 44 0.81 10.84 -11.45
N CYS A 45 -0.45 11.11 -11.09
CA CYS A 45 -1.33 10.14 -10.45
C CYS A 45 -1.61 8.93 -11.35
N THR A 46 -1.73 9.13 -12.66
CA THR A 46 -1.86 8.05 -13.64
C THR A 46 -0.62 7.17 -13.68
N GLN A 47 0.57 7.77 -13.71
CA GLN A 47 1.83 7.01 -13.68
C GLN A 47 2.01 6.23 -12.37
N LEU A 48 1.60 6.79 -11.22
CA LEU A 48 1.56 6.07 -9.94
C LEU A 48 0.59 4.88 -9.99
N LYS A 49 -0.63 5.08 -10.54
CA LYS A 49 -1.62 4.01 -10.73
C LYS A 49 -1.06 2.90 -11.62
N GLU A 50 -0.42 3.23 -12.73
CA GLU A 50 0.18 2.24 -13.64
C GLU A 50 1.26 1.42 -12.95
N GLY A 51 2.14 2.06 -12.18
CA GLY A 51 3.16 1.37 -11.39
C GLY A 51 2.56 0.44 -10.34
N ALA A 52 1.49 0.86 -9.67
CA ALA A 52 0.74 0.03 -8.73
C ALA A 52 0.07 -1.18 -9.42
N LEU A 53 -0.61 -0.97 -10.55
CA LEU A 53 -1.25 -2.04 -11.31
C LEU A 53 -0.24 -3.04 -11.87
N CYS A 54 0.91 -2.56 -12.33
CA CYS A 54 2.02 -3.40 -12.78
C CYS A 54 2.51 -4.28 -11.61
N ALA A 55 2.75 -3.69 -10.44
CA ALA A 55 3.18 -4.41 -9.25
C ALA A 55 2.15 -5.45 -8.79
N LEU A 56 0.85 -5.13 -8.83
CA LEU A 56 -0.22 -6.08 -8.50
C LEU A 56 -0.22 -7.27 -9.46
N ARG A 57 -0.11 -7.00 -10.77
CA ARG A 57 -0.03 -8.04 -11.80
C ARG A 57 1.19 -8.95 -11.61
N ASP A 58 2.36 -8.38 -11.37
CA ASP A 58 3.60 -9.12 -11.12
C ASP A 58 3.52 -10.02 -9.88
N ASN A 59 2.60 -9.72 -8.95
CA ASN A 59 2.32 -10.52 -7.75
C ASN A 59 1.06 -11.40 -7.90
N GLY A 60 0.53 -11.56 -9.11
CA GLY A 60 -0.51 -12.53 -9.44
C GLY A 60 -1.95 -12.06 -9.18
N TYR A 61 -2.19 -10.77 -8.95
CA TYR A 61 -3.54 -10.21 -8.93
C TYR A 61 -4.05 -10.03 -10.37
N VAL A 62 -5.29 -10.46 -10.64
CA VAL A 62 -5.95 -10.24 -11.92
C VAL A 62 -6.86 -9.00 -11.87
N ALA A 63 -7.37 -8.55 -13.02
CA ALA A 63 -8.18 -7.34 -13.09
C ALA A 63 -9.39 -7.36 -12.15
N ASN A 64 -10.05 -8.52 -11.99
CA ASN A 64 -11.22 -8.68 -11.10
C ASN A 64 -10.86 -8.64 -9.59
N ASP A 65 -9.58 -8.71 -9.25
CA ASP A 65 -9.10 -8.61 -7.88
C ASP A 65 -8.83 -7.16 -7.47
N VAL A 66 -8.88 -6.20 -8.40
CA VAL A 66 -8.49 -4.81 -8.15
C VAL A 66 -9.66 -3.88 -8.47
N ALA A 67 -10.04 -3.03 -7.52
CA ALA A 67 -10.98 -1.94 -7.75
C ALA A 67 -10.26 -0.60 -7.63
N VAL A 68 -10.52 0.31 -8.56
CA VAL A 68 -9.99 1.68 -8.52
C VAL A 68 -11.15 2.62 -8.23
N PHE A 69 -10.97 3.46 -7.21
CA PHE A 69 -11.91 4.50 -6.81
C PHE A 69 -11.23 5.85 -6.92
N GLU A 70 -11.87 6.79 -7.61
CA GLU A 70 -11.30 8.10 -7.89
C GLU A 70 -11.91 9.16 -6.97
N VAL A 71 -11.07 10.09 -6.52
CA VAL A 71 -11.45 11.24 -5.68
C VAL A 71 -10.89 12.53 -6.24
N ALA A 72 -11.52 13.66 -5.90
CA ALA A 72 -11.12 14.97 -6.39
C ALA A 72 -9.65 15.30 -6.04
N GLY A 73 -9.28 15.23 -4.76
CA GLY A 73 -7.96 15.58 -4.26
C GLY A 73 -7.40 14.57 -3.27
N ALA A 74 -6.15 14.80 -2.84
CA ALA A 74 -5.52 13.98 -1.79
C ALA A 74 -6.26 14.08 -0.45
N PHE A 75 -6.99 15.18 -0.22
CA PHE A 75 -7.72 15.43 1.02
C PHE A 75 -8.89 14.46 1.23
N GLU A 76 -9.54 14.02 0.16
CA GLU A 76 -10.67 13.07 0.21
C GLU A 76 -10.23 11.60 0.34
N ILE A 77 -8.95 11.29 0.07
CA ILE A 77 -8.42 9.92 0.09
C ILE A 77 -8.72 9.20 1.41
N PRO A 78 -8.48 9.77 2.61
CA PRO A 78 -8.72 9.05 3.86
C PRO A 78 -10.20 8.72 4.06
N PHE A 79 -11.10 9.65 3.72
CA PHE A 79 -12.53 9.43 3.88
C PHE A 79 -12.98 8.25 3.02
N LEU A 80 -12.63 8.25 1.73
CA LEU A 80 -13.03 7.15 0.84
C LEU A 80 -12.36 5.84 1.22
N SER A 81 -11.08 5.87 1.61
CA SER A 81 -10.36 4.69 2.10
C SER A 81 -11.05 4.07 3.31
N GLN A 82 -11.59 4.87 4.23
CA GLN A 82 -12.35 4.38 5.37
C GLN A 82 -13.66 3.70 4.95
N GLN A 83 -14.41 4.30 4.02
CA GLN A 83 -15.65 3.69 3.51
C GLN A 83 -15.36 2.37 2.83
N VAL A 84 -14.34 2.32 1.97
CA VAL A 84 -13.87 1.11 1.29
C VAL A 84 -13.46 0.03 2.29
N ALA A 85 -12.64 0.37 3.29
CA ALA A 85 -12.20 -0.57 4.32
C ALA A 85 -13.38 -1.17 5.11
N ARG A 86 -14.37 -0.35 5.47
CA ARG A 86 -15.56 -0.77 6.22
C ARG A 86 -16.48 -1.72 5.44
N THR A 87 -16.39 -1.77 4.12
CA THR A 87 -17.15 -2.78 3.35
C THR A 87 -16.74 -4.21 3.68
N GLY A 88 -15.52 -4.43 4.18
CA GLY A 88 -14.96 -5.76 4.41
C GLY A 88 -14.66 -6.56 3.13
N LEU A 89 -14.88 -5.97 1.94
CA LEU A 89 -14.69 -6.64 0.65
C LEU A 89 -13.23 -6.68 0.20
N TYR A 90 -12.38 -5.85 0.79
CA TYR A 90 -10.99 -5.66 0.38
C TYR A 90 -10.03 -6.10 1.47
N ALA A 91 -8.91 -6.71 1.07
CA ALA A 91 -7.82 -7.08 1.96
C ALA A 91 -7.10 -5.85 2.53
N GLY A 92 -7.03 -4.81 1.70
CA GLY A 92 -6.23 -3.62 1.95
C GLY A 92 -6.52 -2.54 0.92
N VAL A 93 -6.07 -1.33 1.25
CA VAL A 93 -6.25 -0.14 0.42
C VAL A 93 -4.88 0.42 0.02
N VAL A 94 -4.71 0.82 -1.23
CA VAL A 94 -3.56 1.58 -1.71
C VAL A 94 -4.02 3.01 -1.96
N ALA A 95 -3.56 3.94 -1.14
CA ALA A 95 -3.83 5.37 -1.27
C ALA A 95 -2.81 5.99 -2.23
N LEU A 96 -3.26 6.51 -3.38
CA LEU A 96 -2.40 7.12 -4.40
C LEU A 96 -2.79 8.57 -4.66
N GLY A 97 -1.79 9.44 -4.77
CA GLY A 97 -1.99 10.84 -5.08
C GLY A 97 -0.68 11.61 -5.18
N CYS A 98 -0.75 12.86 -5.60
CA CYS A 98 0.40 13.74 -5.67
C CYS A 98 0.02 15.13 -5.16
N VAL A 99 0.78 15.64 -4.19
CA VAL A 99 0.66 16.98 -3.65
C VAL A 99 1.99 17.70 -3.93
N ILE A 100 1.93 18.76 -4.74
CA ILE A 100 3.08 19.59 -5.11
C ILE A 100 2.99 20.90 -4.33
N ARG A 101 4.10 21.32 -3.71
CA ARG A 101 4.18 22.58 -2.96
C ARG A 101 3.86 23.77 -3.87
N GLY A 102 2.92 24.60 -3.42
CA GLY A 102 2.66 25.93 -3.97
C GLY A 102 3.08 27.03 -2.99
N ASP A 103 2.55 28.24 -3.17
CA ASP A 103 3.01 29.43 -2.44
C ASP A 103 2.39 29.59 -1.05
N THR A 104 1.35 28.82 -0.74
CA THR A 104 0.60 28.96 0.51
C THR A 104 0.83 27.77 1.46
N PRO A 105 0.55 27.94 2.76
CA PRO A 105 0.60 26.84 3.73
C PRO A 105 -0.35 25.66 3.43
N HIS A 106 -1.24 25.77 2.43
CA HIS A 106 -2.18 24.73 2.03
C HIS A 106 -1.50 23.37 1.82
N PHE A 107 -0.29 23.36 1.24
CA PHE A 107 0.51 22.15 1.06
C PHE A 107 0.69 21.37 2.36
N GLU A 108 1.10 22.03 3.45
CA GLU A 108 1.38 21.37 4.73
C GLU A 108 0.10 20.78 5.34
N TYR A 109 -1.01 21.52 5.27
CA TYR A 109 -2.29 21.08 5.82
C TYR A 109 -2.86 19.87 5.06
N VAL A 110 -2.78 19.88 3.72
CA VAL A 110 -3.22 18.74 2.90
C VAL A 110 -2.34 17.52 3.14
N CYS A 111 -1.01 17.69 3.11
CA CYS A 111 -0.07 16.60 3.35
C CYS A 111 -0.28 15.95 4.72
N ARG A 112 -0.48 16.77 5.77
CA ARG A 112 -0.75 16.27 7.12
C ARG A 112 -2.08 15.54 7.19
N ALA A 113 -3.15 16.12 6.66
CA ALA A 113 -4.49 15.54 6.71
C ALA A 113 -4.55 14.17 6.01
N VAL A 114 -3.93 14.04 4.83
CA VAL A 114 -3.90 12.76 4.11
C VAL A 114 -3.03 11.72 4.81
N THR A 115 -1.89 12.13 5.38
CA THR A 115 -0.95 11.21 6.06
C THR A 115 -1.57 10.68 7.36
N ASP A 116 -2.03 11.58 8.23
CA ASP A 116 -2.63 11.22 9.52
C ASP A 116 -3.94 10.46 9.30
N GLY A 117 -4.72 10.87 8.30
CA GLY A 117 -5.98 10.23 7.93
C GLY A 117 -5.78 8.79 7.49
N CYS A 118 -4.88 8.53 6.53
CA CYS A 118 -4.63 7.17 6.03
C CYS A 118 -4.11 6.24 7.13
N LEU A 119 -3.21 6.71 8.00
CA LEU A 119 -2.75 5.96 9.16
C LEU A 119 -3.92 5.58 10.06
N ARG A 120 -4.77 6.55 10.38
CA ARG A 120 -5.92 6.36 11.26
C ARG A 120 -6.94 5.40 10.66
N VAL A 121 -7.18 5.42 9.35
CA VAL A 121 -8.03 4.42 8.69
C VAL A 121 -7.52 3.01 8.95
N GLY A 122 -6.21 2.78 8.78
CA GLY A 122 -5.62 1.47 8.99
C GLY A 122 -5.78 0.97 10.43
N LEU A 123 -5.54 1.86 11.40
CA LEU A 123 -5.64 1.54 12.83
C LEU A 123 -7.10 1.34 13.28
N ASP A 124 -8.02 2.21 12.84
CA ASP A 124 -9.41 2.21 13.29
C ASP A 124 -10.23 1.09 12.63
N THR A 125 -9.88 0.67 11.42
CA THR A 125 -10.63 -0.37 10.68
C THR A 125 -9.98 -1.76 10.73
N GLY A 126 -8.70 -1.84 11.10
CA GLY A 126 -7.90 -3.07 10.98
C GLY A 126 -7.56 -3.47 9.54
N CYS A 127 -7.98 -2.68 8.54
CA CYS A 127 -7.67 -2.90 7.13
C CYS A 127 -6.41 -2.10 6.75
N PRO A 128 -5.29 -2.73 6.36
CA PRO A 128 -4.05 -2.01 6.08
C PRO A 128 -4.23 -1.03 4.92
N VAL A 129 -3.75 0.21 5.12
CA VAL A 129 -3.71 1.25 4.09
C VAL A 129 -2.25 1.52 3.74
N ALA A 130 -1.85 1.17 2.52
CA ALA A 130 -0.53 1.50 2.00
C ALA A 130 -0.52 2.92 1.42
N PHE A 131 0.51 3.68 1.78
CA PHE A 131 0.59 5.10 1.49
C PHE A 131 1.51 5.38 0.29
N GLY A 132 0.91 5.62 -0.86
CA GLY A 132 1.58 6.02 -2.11
C GLY A 132 1.22 7.45 -2.55
N VAL A 133 0.87 8.32 -1.60
CA VAL A 133 0.69 9.75 -1.86
C VAL A 133 2.05 10.43 -1.79
N ILE A 134 2.52 11.00 -2.90
CA ILE A 134 3.80 11.70 -2.94
C ILE A 134 3.63 13.18 -2.57
N THR A 135 4.50 13.68 -1.70
CA THR A 135 4.52 15.06 -1.24
C THR A 135 5.86 15.68 -1.64
N VAL A 136 5.83 16.57 -2.63
CA VAL A 136 7.04 17.03 -3.34
C VAL A 136 7.08 18.54 -3.46
N ASN A 137 8.28 19.10 -3.60
CA ASN A 137 8.46 20.55 -3.71
C ASN A 137 8.25 21.08 -5.12
N ASN A 138 8.36 20.23 -6.15
CA ASN A 138 8.23 20.63 -7.55
C ASN A 138 7.82 19.44 -8.43
N LEU A 139 7.47 19.73 -9.69
CA LEU A 139 7.02 18.75 -10.66
C LEU A 139 8.11 17.73 -11.04
N GLU A 140 9.39 18.13 -11.05
CA GLU A 140 10.48 17.22 -11.42
C GLU A 140 10.62 16.10 -10.40
N GLN A 141 10.57 16.43 -9.10
CA GLN A 141 10.50 15.44 -8.03
C GLN A 141 9.26 14.56 -8.15
N ALA A 142 8.12 15.10 -8.62
CA ALA A 142 6.92 14.30 -8.85
C ALA A 142 7.16 13.23 -9.93
N ARG A 143 7.77 13.62 -11.06
CA ARG A 143 8.10 12.73 -12.19
C ARG A 143 9.09 11.65 -11.80
N GLU A 144 10.17 12.01 -11.09
CA GLU A 144 11.16 11.03 -10.60
C GLU A 144 10.52 9.93 -9.73
N ARG A 145 9.47 10.28 -8.98
CA ARG A 145 8.77 9.36 -8.06
C ARG A 145 7.60 8.61 -8.68
N ALA A 146 7.19 8.99 -9.89
CA ALA A 146 6.15 8.32 -10.67
C ALA A 146 6.70 7.60 -11.91
N GLN A 147 7.99 7.74 -12.20
CA GLN A 147 8.65 7.07 -13.32
C GLN A 147 8.39 5.56 -13.30
N GLN A 148 8.18 4.94 -14.46
CA GLN A 148 7.93 3.50 -14.60
C GLN A 148 9.21 2.66 -14.38
N ASN A 149 9.73 2.68 -13.16
CA ASN A 149 10.89 1.93 -12.71
C ASN A 149 10.74 1.53 -11.24
N ASP A 150 11.82 1.08 -10.60
CA ASP A 150 11.82 0.67 -9.19
C ASP A 150 11.62 1.83 -8.19
N CYS A 151 11.69 3.08 -8.64
CA CYS A 151 11.46 4.27 -7.82
C CYS A 151 9.99 4.72 -7.82
N ASN A 152 9.11 4.06 -8.60
CA ASN A 152 7.68 4.39 -8.65
C ASN A 152 7.02 4.17 -7.29
N LYS A 153 6.48 5.25 -6.68
CA LYS A 153 5.87 5.17 -5.35
C LYS A 153 4.53 4.42 -5.31
N GLY A 154 3.82 4.33 -6.42
CA GLY A 154 2.65 3.45 -6.53
C GLY A 154 3.03 1.97 -6.49
N LYS A 155 4.10 1.58 -7.20
CA LYS A 155 4.67 0.22 -7.12
C LYS A 155 5.14 -0.10 -5.71
N GLU A 156 5.91 0.79 -5.08
CA GLU A 156 6.40 0.58 -3.71
C GLU A 156 5.25 0.42 -2.70
N ALA A 157 4.19 1.23 -2.81
CA ALA A 157 3.02 1.14 -1.95
C ALA A 157 2.32 -0.23 -2.05
N VAL A 158 2.14 -0.75 -3.27
CA VAL A 158 1.58 -2.10 -3.47
C VAL A 158 2.45 -3.18 -2.84
N LEU A 159 3.77 -3.12 -3.06
CA LEU A 159 4.68 -4.12 -2.50
C LEU A 159 4.66 -4.10 -0.96
N ALA A 160 4.57 -2.91 -0.36
CA ALA A 160 4.42 -2.75 1.08
C ALA A 160 3.07 -3.32 1.58
N LEU A 161 1.98 -3.14 0.83
CA LEU A 161 0.68 -3.70 1.18
C LEU A 161 0.73 -5.23 1.17
N ILE A 162 1.26 -5.83 0.11
CA ILE A 162 1.35 -7.30 -0.04
C ILE A 162 2.20 -7.90 1.08
N ASP A 163 3.34 -7.30 1.42
CA ASP A 163 4.18 -7.73 2.54
C ASP A 163 3.46 -7.63 3.89
N THR A 164 2.64 -6.58 4.08
CA THR A 164 1.81 -6.41 5.28
C THR A 164 0.74 -7.50 5.36
N LEU A 165 0.04 -7.77 4.27
CA LEU A 165 -0.99 -8.82 4.20
C LEU A 165 -0.41 -10.21 4.48
N SER A 166 0.72 -10.55 3.88
CA SER A 166 1.42 -11.81 4.15
C SER A 166 1.85 -11.94 5.61
N THR A 167 2.26 -10.82 6.23
CA THR A 167 2.60 -10.79 7.65
C THR A 167 1.37 -11.00 8.52
N LEU A 168 0.23 -10.40 8.18
CA LEU A 168 -1.04 -10.58 8.89
C LEU A 168 -1.53 -12.04 8.82
N GLU A 169 -1.45 -12.68 7.64
CA GLU A 169 -1.78 -14.10 7.48
C GLU A 169 -0.86 -15.00 8.34
N THR A 170 0.42 -14.64 8.46
CA THR A 170 1.35 -15.36 9.33
C THR A 170 0.96 -15.18 10.81
N LEU A 171 0.54 -13.99 11.21
CA LEU A 171 0.13 -13.71 12.60
C LEU A 171 -1.15 -14.47 12.98
N SER A 172 -2.15 -14.52 12.09
CA SER A 172 -3.38 -15.30 12.35
C SER A 172 -3.07 -16.79 12.51
N TRP A 173 -2.23 -17.35 11.63
CA TRP A 173 -1.82 -18.75 11.73
C TRP A 173 -1.13 -19.10 13.06
N VAL A 174 -0.23 -18.24 13.56
CA VAL A 174 0.44 -18.46 14.85
C VAL A 174 -0.56 -18.42 16.01
N SER A 175 -1.61 -17.59 15.92
CA SER A 175 -2.67 -17.52 16.93
C SER A 175 -3.45 -18.83 16.97
N ASP A 176 -3.86 -19.34 15.82
CA ASP A 176 -4.69 -20.55 15.70
C ASP A 176 -3.92 -21.80 16.17
N ALA A 177 -2.66 -21.96 15.72
CA ALA A 177 -1.83 -23.10 16.11
C ALA A 177 -1.51 -23.15 17.62
N ARG A 178 -1.51 -22.01 18.31
CA ARG A 178 -1.34 -21.97 19.78
C ARG A 178 -2.58 -22.40 20.54
N GLN A 179 -3.76 -22.13 20.00
CA GLN A 179 -5.03 -22.56 20.62
C GLN A 179 -5.19 -24.08 20.50
N GLU A 180 -4.85 -24.68 19.36
CA GLU A 180 -4.90 -26.14 19.17
C GLU A 180 -3.95 -26.91 20.09
N ASN A 181 -2.77 -26.35 20.39
CA ASN A 181 -1.76 -27.00 21.26
C ASN A 181 -1.99 -26.78 22.77
N SER A 182 -3.07 -26.09 23.15
CA SER A 182 -3.44 -25.82 24.55
C SER A 182 -4.66 -26.64 25.01
N LEU A 183 -5.16 -27.53 24.15
CA LEU A 183 -6.21 -28.52 24.43
C LEU A 183 -5.59 -29.92 24.50
#